data_AF-A0A2V8PCF5-F1
#
_entry.id   AF-A0A2V8PCF5-F1
#
_cell.length_a   1.000
_cell.length_b   1.000
_cell.length_c   1.000
_cell.angle_alpha   90.00
_cell.angle_beta   90.00
_cell.angle_gamma   90.00
#
_symmetry.space_group_name_H-M   'P 1'
#
loop_
_entity.id
_entity.type
_entity.pdbx_description
1 polymer ?
#
loop_
_entity_poly.entity_id
_entity_poly.type
_entity_poly.pdbx_seq_one_letter_code
_entity_poly.pdbx_strand_id
1 'polypeptide(L)'
;RYTTAEVRDVDAAINANIVVYLGDCEETRPAIEHMLAVLRANGEDMSTKWYESRFTVWYFFSHALHEIAPEAGEMIVPRIEATAPVNSLELAVATSTLLLWNRVPDVGPLIEAQLPSGAWPRAGFYHCGRRRIDSQPTPPWWGSEALTTVLAVEALTRYLNRI
;
A
#
# COMPACT_ATOMS: atom_id res chain seq x y z
N ARG A 1 8.59 5.35 -13.88
CA ARG A 1 10.00 5.29 -14.38
C ARG A 1 10.89 5.09 -13.17
N TYR A 2 11.64 3.98 -13.09
CA TYR A 2 12.53 3.74 -11.94
C TYR A 2 13.63 4.79 -11.87
N THR A 3 13.79 5.41 -10.71
CA THR A 3 14.84 6.38 -10.43
C THR A 3 15.72 5.87 -9.29
N THR A 4 16.98 6.32 -9.26
CA THR A 4 17.88 6.04 -8.13
C THR A 4 17.41 6.83 -6.91
N ALA A 5 17.48 6.23 -5.73
CA ALA A 5 17.34 6.95 -4.47
C ALA A 5 18.62 7.76 -4.20
N GLU A 6 18.45 9.04 -3.90
CA GLU A 6 19.50 10.03 -3.66
C GLU A 6 19.41 10.53 -2.20
N VAL A 7 20.52 11.10 -1.72
CA VAL A 7 20.56 11.70 -0.39
C VAL A 7 19.57 12.86 -0.32
N ARG A 8 18.71 12.86 0.72
CA ARG A 8 17.60 13.82 0.97
C ARG A 8 16.34 13.62 0.13
N ASP A 9 16.20 12.49 -0.57
CA ASP A 9 14.88 12.13 -1.07
C ASP A 9 13.88 11.98 0.09
N VAL A 10 12.68 12.51 -0.12
CA VAL A 10 11.54 12.32 0.77
C VAL A 10 10.63 11.30 0.12
N ASP A 11 10.25 10.27 0.87
CA ASP A 11 9.40 9.18 0.40
C ASP A 11 8.12 9.13 1.24
N ALA A 12 6.99 9.35 0.58
CA ALA A 12 5.70 9.46 1.27
C ALA A 12 5.26 8.13 1.87
N ALA A 13 5.56 6.99 1.23
CA ALA A 13 5.22 5.67 1.74
C ALA A 13 6.07 5.30 2.96
N ILE A 14 7.35 5.69 2.98
CA ILE A 14 8.19 5.54 4.19
C ILE A 14 7.69 6.44 5.31
N ASN A 15 7.37 7.69 5.01
CA ASN A 15 6.81 8.63 5.99
C ASN A 15 5.48 8.13 6.57
N ALA A 16 4.63 7.47 5.78
CA ALA A 16 3.39 6.87 6.29
C ALA A 16 3.66 5.89 7.44
N ASN A 17 4.72 5.07 7.35
CA ASN A 17 5.10 4.16 8.43
C ASN A 17 5.58 4.90 9.69
N ILE A 18 6.25 6.04 9.53
CA ILE A 18 6.65 6.92 10.64
C ILE A 18 5.41 7.49 11.33
N VAL A 19 4.42 7.95 10.57
CA VAL A 19 3.15 8.45 11.11
C VAL A 19 2.39 7.34 11.84
N VAL A 20 2.34 6.12 11.30
CA VAL A 20 1.73 4.97 11.99
C VAL A 20 2.44 4.68 13.33
N TYR A 21 3.77 4.82 13.38
CA TYR A 21 4.54 4.53 14.59
C TYR A 21 4.44 5.64 15.66
N LEU A 22 4.51 6.91 15.25
CA LEU A 22 4.55 8.07 16.17
C LEU A 22 3.20 8.74 16.40
N GLY A 23 2.20 8.50 15.54
CA GLY A 23 0.89 9.14 15.57
C GLY A 23 0.89 10.58 15.05
N ASP A 24 -0.20 11.32 15.32
CA ASP A 24 -0.29 12.75 15.06
C ASP A 24 0.43 13.54 16.15
N CYS A 25 1.60 14.07 15.82
CA CYS A 25 2.40 14.94 16.68
C CYS A 25 3.05 16.06 15.86
N GLU A 26 3.68 17.02 16.53
CA GLU A 26 4.29 18.17 15.86
C GLU A 26 5.27 17.76 14.76
N GLU A 27 6.07 16.72 15.02
CA GLU A 27 7.09 16.18 14.14
C GLU A 27 6.51 15.44 12.92
N THR A 28 5.32 14.84 13.02
CA THR A 28 4.71 14.06 11.93
C THR A 28 3.77 14.89 11.05
N ARG A 29 3.33 16.07 11.49
CA ARG A 29 2.45 16.96 10.70
C ARG A 29 2.96 17.26 9.28
N PRO A 30 4.24 17.57 9.05
CA PRO A 30 4.73 17.80 7.68
C PRO A 30 4.59 16.55 6.79
N ALA A 31 4.75 15.35 7.37
CA ALA A 31 4.57 14.10 6.65
C ALA A 31 3.09 13.84 6.31
N ILE A 32 2.18 14.13 7.25
CA ILE A 32 0.72 14.05 7.05
C ILE A 32 0.29 14.97 5.90
N GLU A 33 0.69 16.25 5.95
CA GLU A 33 0.38 17.22 4.90
C GLU A 33 0.98 16.81 3.55
N HIS A 34 2.18 16.24 3.55
CA HIS A 34 2.79 15.74 2.32
C HIS A 34 1.98 14.60 1.70
N MET A 35 1.51 13.63 2.49
CA MET A 35 0.65 12.54 2.00
C MET A 35 -0.68 13.07 1.44
N LEU A 36 -1.32 14.02 2.13
CA LEU A 36 -2.54 14.67 1.64
C LEU A 36 -2.31 15.44 0.34
N ALA A 37 -1.18 16.14 0.20
CA ALA A 37 -0.80 16.81 -1.03
C ALA A 37 -0.59 15.82 -2.19
N VAL A 38 0.05 14.67 -1.94
CA VAL A 38 0.19 13.59 -2.93
C VAL A 38 -1.19 13.10 -3.39
N LEU A 39 -2.12 12.85 -2.47
CA LEU A 39 -3.47 12.40 -2.81
C LEU A 39 -4.22 13.45 -3.63
N ARG A 40 -4.18 14.72 -3.24
CA ARG A 40 -4.84 15.83 -3.96
C ARG A 40 -4.31 15.98 -5.39
N ALA A 41 -3.02 15.71 -5.60
CA ALA A 41 -2.36 15.82 -6.90
C ALA A 41 -2.43 14.55 -7.77
N ASN A 42 -3.01 13.45 -7.28
CA ASN A 42 -2.91 12.11 -7.90
C ASN A 42 -1.45 11.68 -8.17
N GLY A 43 -0.56 11.98 -7.20
CA GLY A 43 0.89 11.80 -7.32
C GLY A 43 1.43 10.47 -6.82
N GLU A 44 0.58 9.47 -6.52
CA GLU A 44 0.97 8.25 -5.80
C GLU A 44 2.11 7.47 -6.48
N ASP A 45 2.09 7.36 -7.81
CA ASP A 45 3.15 6.68 -8.60
C ASP A 45 4.54 7.30 -8.46
N MET A 46 4.58 8.58 -8.08
CA MET A 46 5.81 9.36 -7.95
C MET A 46 6.15 9.64 -6.49
N SER A 47 5.30 9.20 -5.56
CA SER A 47 5.42 9.48 -4.13
C SER A 47 6.40 8.56 -3.41
N THR A 48 6.82 7.49 -4.08
CA THR A 48 7.76 6.53 -3.54
C THR A 48 8.68 5.95 -4.61
N LYS A 49 9.91 5.62 -4.21
CA LYS A 49 10.90 4.92 -5.05
C LYS A 49 10.96 3.42 -4.78
N TRP A 50 10.19 2.93 -3.80
CA TRP A 50 10.28 1.55 -3.31
C TRP A 50 9.08 0.69 -3.71
N TYR A 51 7.90 1.30 -3.86
CA TYR A 51 6.66 0.58 -4.16
C TYR A 51 6.10 1.01 -5.52
N GLU A 52 5.87 0.06 -6.42
CA GLU A 52 5.24 0.35 -7.72
C GLU A 52 3.73 0.22 -7.67
N SER A 53 3.21 -0.63 -6.79
CA SER A 53 1.77 -0.82 -6.66
C SER A 53 1.14 0.37 -5.95
N ARG A 54 0.25 1.08 -6.66
CA ARG A 54 -0.62 2.12 -6.06
C ARG A 54 -1.43 1.57 -4.90
N PHE A 55 -1.87 0.31 -4.96
CA PHE A 55 -2.60 -0.32 -3.88
C PHE A 55 -1.77 -0.40 -2.59
N THR A 56 -0.46 -0.60 -2.71
CA THR A 56 0.45 -0.58 -1.54
C THR A 56 0.62 0.84 -0.98
N VAL A 57 0.73 1.85 -1.84
CA VAL A 57 0.78 3.26 -1.40
C VAL A 57 -0.51 3.66 -0.68
N TRP A 58 -1.66 3.35 -1.28
CA TRP A 58 -2.97 3.60 -0.67
C TRP A 58 -3.14 2.87 0.65
N TYR A 59 -2.67 1.63 0.76
CA TYR A 59 -2.68 0.87 2.01
C TYR A 59 -1.88 1.58 3.12
N PHE A 60 -0.64 1.99 2.84
CA PHE A 60 0.16 2.71 3.84
C PHE A 60 -0.45 4.05 4.23
N PHE A 61 -0.91 4.83 3.24
CA PHE A 61 -1.54 6.12 3.51
C PHE A 61 -2.81 5.95 4.33
N SER A 62 -3.59 4.92 4.05
CA SER A 62 -4.83 4.65 4.79
C SER A 62 -4.54 4.32 6.25
N HIS A 63 -3.56 3.47 6.53
CA HIS A 63 -3.14 3.19 7.91
C HIS A 63 -2.66 4.45 8.63
N ALA A 64 -1.88 5.30 7.95
CA ALA A 64 -1.36 6.52 8.53
C ALA A 64 -2.44 7.60 8.75
N LEU A 65 -3.45 7.67 7.88
CA LEU A 65 -4.37 8.82 7.84
C LEU A 65 -5.78 8.53 8.36
N HIS A 66 -6.21 7.26 8.48
CA HIS A 66 -7.64 6.98 8.73
C HIS A 66 -8.24 7.63 9.97
N GLU A 67 -7.49 7.74 11.06
CA GLU A 67 -7.92 8.41 12.29
C GLU A 67 -7.59 9.92 12.33
N ILE A 68 -6.67 10.37 11.47
CA ILE A 68 -6.09 11.72 11.52
C ILE A 68 -6.74 12.66 10.49
N ALA A 69 -6.92 12.17 9.27
CA ALA A 69 -7.39 12.92 8.11
C ALA A 69 -8.41 12.07 7.32
N PRO A 70 -9.66 11.96 7.81
CA PRO A 70 -10.68 11.09 7.20
C PRO A 70 -11.02 11.45 5.75
N GLU A 71 -10.78 12.70 5.32
CA GLU A 71 -10.90 13.12 3.92
C GLU A 71 -9.98 12.36 2.96
N ALA A 72 -8.91 11.74 3.47
CA ALA A 72 -8.07 10.84 2.68
C ALA A 72 -8.87 9.66 2.11
N GLY A 73 -9.85 9.14 2.87
CA GLY A 73 -10.73 8.07 2.44
C GLY A 73 -11.59 8.45 1.23
N GLU A 74 -12.04 9.72 1.16
CA GLU A 74 -12.81 10.23 0.02
C GLU A 74 -12.01 10.25 -1.29
N MET A 75 -10.68 10.36 -1.19
CA MET A 75 -9.78 10.30 -2.34
C MET A 75 -9.35 8.88 -2.66
N ILE A 76 -9.03 8.05 -1.67
CA ILE A 76 -8.46 6.71 -1.84
C ILE A 76 -9.52 5.70 -2.29
N VAL A 77 -10.69 5.68 -1.64
CA VAL A 77 -11.73 4.65 -1.88
C VAL A 77 -12.17 4.60 -3.34
N PRO A 78 -12.58 5.71 -3.99
CA PRO A 78 -13.02 5.66 -5.38
C PRO A 78 -11.91 5.20 -6.35
N ARG A 79 -10.64 5.46 -6.02
CA ARG A 79 -9.50 5.04 -6.85
C ARG A 79 -9.28 3.54 -6.78
N ILE A 80 -9.42 2.95 -5.59
CA ILE A 80 -9.38 1.50 -5.42
C ILE A 80 -10.55 0.85 -6.15
N GLU A 81 -11.77 1.35 -5.98
CA GLU A 81 -12.96 0.78 -6.63
C GLU A 81 -12.92 0.89 -8.16
N ALA A 82 -12.24 1.91 -8.70
CA ALA A 82 -12.07 2.09 -10.14
C ALA A 82 -10.89 1.31 -10.76
N THR A 83 -10.06 0.64 -9.95
CA THR A 83 -8.84 -0.03 -10.41
C THR A 83 -8.87 -1.51 -10.07
N ALA A 84 -8.56 -2.39 -11.03
CA ALA A 84 -8.51 -3.83 -10.78
C ALA A 84 -7.14 -4.26 -10.25
N PRO A 85 -7.06 -4.92 -9.08
CA PRO A 85 -5.83 -5.57 -8.60
C PRO A 85 -5.36 -6.66 -9.56
N VAL A 86 -4.04 -6.76 -9.81
CA VAL A 86 -3.52 -7.74 -10.79
C VAL A 86 -2.98 -9.03 -10.17
N ASN A 87 -2.86 -9.08 -8.84
CA ASN A 87 -2.38 -10.24 -8.11
C ASN A 87 -2.95 -10.29 -6.68
N SER A 88 -2.74 -11.41 -5.99
CA SER A 88 -3.27 -11.64 -4.63
C SER A 88 -2.78 -10.65 -3.58
N LEU A 89 -1.56 -10.12 -3.73
CA LEU A 89 -1.01 -9.11 -2.82
C LEU A 89 -1.76 -7.79 -2.96
N GLU A 90 -1.93 -7.31 -4.19
CA GLU A 90 -2.70 -6.09 -4.47
C GLU A 90 -4.16 -6.24 -4.02
N LEU A 91 -4.76 -7.40 -4.31
CA LEU A 91 -6.12 -7.69 -3.89
C LEU A 91 -6.23 -7.66 -2.36
N ALA A 92 -5.31 -8.30 -1.65
CA ALA A 92 -5.30 -8.31 -0.18
C ALA A 92 -5.20 -6.90 0.41
N VAL A 93 -4.25 -6.07 -0.06
CA VAL A 93 -4.10 -4.72 0.48
C VAL A 93 -5.24 -3.79 0.05
N ALA A 94 -5.81 -3.97 -1.14
CA ALA A 94 -7.00 -3.26 -1.59
C ALA A 94 -8.21 -3.59 -0.70
N THR A 95 -8.46 -4.88 -0.46
CA THR A 95 -9.53 -5.36 0.43
C THR A 95 -9.34 -4.83 1.85
N SER A 96 -8.14 -4.95 2.43
CA SER A 96 -7.85 -4.44 3.78
C SER A 96 -8.07 -2.93 3.87
N THR A 97 -7.66 -2.18 2.83
CA THR A 97 -7.82 -0.73 2.76
C THR A 97 -9.29 -0.31 2.67
N LEU A 98 -10.09 -0.94 1.81
CA LEU A 98 -11.52 -0.67 1.71
C LEU A 98 -12.22 -0.95 3.04
N LEU A 99 -11.89 -2.06 3.69
CA LEU A 99 -12.42 -2.41 5.00
C LEU A 99 -12.04 -1.38 6.08
N LEU A 100 -10.82 -0.85 6.06
CA LEU A 100 -10.37 0.22 6.96
C LEU A 100 -11.24 1.47 6.82
N TRP A 101 -11.61 1.81 5.60
CA TRP A 101 -12.51 2.94 5.27
C TRP A 101 -14.00 2.58 5.31
N ASN A 102 -14.35 1.50 6.02
CA ASN A 102 -15.73 1.04 6.21
C ASN A 102 -16.47 0.69 4.91
N ARG A 103 -15.78 0.37 3.82
CA ARG A 103 -16.36 -0.18 2.59
C ARG A 103 -16.30 -1.71 2.62
N VAL A 104 -17.35 -2.37 2.15
CA VAL A 104 -17.44 -3.84 2.16
C VAL A 104 -17.18 -4.35 0.73
N PRO A 105 -15.95 -4.78 0.41
CA PRO A 105 -15.66 -5.39 -0.89
C PRO A 105 -16.15 -6.85 -0.95
N ASP A 106 -16.20 -7.38 -2.18
CA ASP A 106 -16.28 -8.83 -2.39
C ASP A 106 -14.93 -9.48 -2.04
N VAL A 107 -14.94 -10.43 -1.10
CA VAL A 107 -13.76 -11.18 -0.66
C VAL A 107 -13.63 -12.54 -1.35
N GLY A 108 -14.63 -12.95 -2.14
CA GLY A 108 -14.63 -14.21 -2.89
C GLY A 108 -13.35 -14.42 -3.71
N PRO A 109 -12.92 -13.45 -4.53
CA PRO A 109 -11.68 -13.57 -5.31
C PRO A 109 -10.43 -13.79 -4.46
N LEU A 110 -10.39 -13.25 -3.23
CA LEU A 110 -9.25 -13.44 -2.33
C LEU A 110 -9.28 -14.86 -1.74
N ILE A 111 -10.46 -15.38 -1.39
CA ILE A 111 -10.61 -16.77 -0.92
C ILE A 111 -10.27 -17.76 -2.03
N GLU A 112 -10.74 -17.53 -3.26
CA GLU A 112 -10.46 -18.38 -4.43
C GLU A 112 -8.96 -18.40 -4.78
N ALA A 113 -8.22 -17.34 -4.48
CA ALA A 113 -6.78 -17.27 -4.70
C ALA A 113 -5.95 -18.03 -3.65
N GLN A 114 -6.57 -18.58 -2.59
CA GLN A 114 -5.87 -19.33 -1.57
C GLN A 114 -5.31 -20.64 -2.14
N LEU A 115 -4.02 -20.88 -1.92
CA LEU A 115 -3.34 -22.10 -2.34
C LEU A 115 -3.76 -23.30 -1.48
N PRO A 116 -3.57 -24.55 -1.97
CA PRO A 116 -3.84 -25.75 -1.18
C PRO A 116 -3.07 -25.83 0.15
N SER A 117 -1.93 -25.12 0.25
CA SER A 117 -1.16 -24.98 1.49
C SER A 117 -1.80 -24.06 2.54
N GLY A 118 -2.86 -23.33 2.18
CA GLY A 118 -3.47 -22.28 2.98
C GLY A 118 -2.83 -20.89 2.81
N ALA A 119 -1.74 -20.80 2.03
CA ALA A 119 -1.04 -19.55 1.73
C ALA A 119 -1.64 -18.81 0.51
N TRP A 120 -1.09 -17.64 0.17
CA TRP A 120 -1.40 -16.92 -1.08
C TRP A 120 -0.18 -16.80 -1.99
N PRO A 121 -0.36 -16.78 -3.32
CA PRO A 121 0.74 -16.64 -4.27
C PRO A 121 1.68 -15.49 -3.93
N ARG A 122 2.99 -15.76 -3.92
CA ARG A 122 4.01 -14.71 -3.73
C ARG A 122 3.90 -13.66 -4.84
N ALA A 123 4.07 -12.40 -4.48
CA ALA A 123 4.16 -11.28 -5.40
C ALA A 123 5.32 -10.35 -4.99
N GLY A 124 5.83 -9.55 -5.93
CA GLY A 124 6.78 -8.49 -5.61
C GLY A 124 6.08 -7.40 -4.81
N PHE A 125 6.63 -7.04 -3.65
CA PHE A 125 6.09 -6.00 -2.78
C PHE A 125 6.84 -4.69 -2.92
N TYR A 126 8.17 -4.75 -2.89
CA TYR A 126 9.01 -3.56 -3.04
C TYR A 126 10.23 -3.84 -3.91
N HIS A 127 10.84 -2.78 -4.39
CA HIS A 127 12.12 -2.77 -5.10
C HIS A 127 13.04 -1.69 -4.51
N CYS A 128 14.35 -1.76 -4.75
CA CYS A 128 15.32 -0.85 -4.15
C CYS A 128 15.71 0.32 -5.08
N GLY A 129 14.75 0.77 -5.90
CA GLY A 129 15.03 1.57 -7.09
C GLY A 129 16.05 0.89 -8.03
N ARG A 130 16.51 1.63 -9.05
CA ARG A 130 17.66 1.20 -9.85
C ARG A 130 18.95 1.72 -9.20
N ARG A 131 19.94 0.86 -9.05
CA ARG A 131 21.32 1.30 -8.79
C ARG A 131 21.97 1.73 -10.08
N ARG A 132 22.92 2.67 -10.02
CA ARG A 132 23.71 3.12 -11.18
C ARG A 132 24.44 1.99 -11.93
N ILE A 133 24.74 0.90 -11.22
CA ILE A 133 25.45 -0.27 -11.73
C ILE A 133 24.51 -1.38 -12.23
N ASP A 134 23.19 -1.21 -12.13
CA ASP A 134 22.25 -2.24 -12.56
C ASP A 134 22.20 -2.30 -14.09
N SER A 135 22.57 -3.46 -14.64
CA SER A 135 22.50 -3.76 -16.06
C SER A 135 21.11 -4.21 -16.52
N GLN A 136 20.21 -4.51 -15.57
CA GLN A 136 18.88 -5.04 -15.84
C GLN A 136 17.86 -3.93 -16.16
N PRO A 137 16.87 -4.20 -17.03
CA PRO A 137 15.85 -3.23 -17.41
C PRO A 137 14.95 -2.83 -16.24
N THR A 138 14.68 -3.74 -15.32
CA THR A 138 13.87 -3.54 -14.12
C THR A 138 14.71 -3.79 -12.86
N PRO A 139 14.46 -3.06 -11.76
CA PRO A 139 15.12 -3.34 -10.50
C PRO A 139 14.70 -4.73 -9.98
N PRO A 140 15.56 -5.42 -9.21
CA PRO A 140 15.15 -6.64 -8.54
C PRO A 140 13.98 -6.37 -7.60
N TRP A 141 13.12 -7.37 -7.45
CA TRP A 141 11.92 -7.31 -6.62
C TRP A 141 12.08 -8.16 -5.38
N TRP A 142 11.57 -7.66 -4.26
CA TRP A 142 11.49 -8.38 -2.99
C TRP A 142 10.04 -8.57 -2.59
N GLY A 143 9.75 -9.78 -2.13
CA GLY A 143 8.45 -10.23 -1.69
C GLY A 143 8.53 -11.71 -1.35
N SER A 144 7.51 -12.22 -0.67
CA SER A 144 7.49 -13.62 -0.26
C SER A 144 6.05 -14.13 -0.15
N GLU A 145 5.90 -15.46 -0.16
CA GLU A 145 4.62 -16.10 0.11
C GLU A 145 4.09 -15.75 1.50
N ALA A 146 4.98 -15.70 2.50
CA ALA A 146 4.63 -15.29 3.86
C ALA A 146 4.09 -13.86 3.91
N LEU A 147 4.68 -12.95 3.14
CA LEU A 147 4.24 -11.56 3.07
C LEU A 147 2.87 -11.41 2.41
N THR A 148 2.62 -12.07 1.27
CA THR A 148 1.28 -12.05 0.67
C THR A 148 0.26 -12.67 1.63
N THR A 149 0.62 -13.79 2.25
CA THR A 149 -0.26 -14.54 3.15
C THR A 149 -0.68 -13.71 4.36
N VAL A 150 0.25 -12.98 5.01
CA VAL A 150 -0.12 -12.19 6.19
C VAL A 150 -1.09 -11.06 5.84
N LEU A 151 -0.92 -10.41 4.68
CA LEU A 151 -1.82 -9.35 4.22
C LEU A 151 -3.19 -9.89 3.80
N ALA A 152 -3.23 -11.09 3.21
CA ALA A 152 -4.50 -11.75 2.90
C ALA A 152 -5.27 -12.15 4.17
N VAL A 153 -4.55 -12.71 5.16
CA VAL A 153 -5.13 -13.04 6.47
C VAL A 153 -5.63 -11.78 7.18
N GLU A 154 -4.89 -10.68 7.13
CA GLU A 154 -5.33 -9.39 7.68
C GLU A 154 -6.65 -8.94 7.04
N ALA A 155 -6.72 -8.94 5.71
CA ALA A 155 -7.92 -8.54 4.97
C ALA A 155 -9.13 -9.40 5.34
N LEU A 156 -8.98 -10.72 5.37
CA LEU A 156 -10.05 -11.66 5.73
C LEU A 156 -10.45 -11.54 7.21
N THR A 157 -9.50 -11.32 8.11
CA THR A 157 -9.78 -11.13 9.54
C THR A 157 -10.59 -9.85 9.77
N ARG A 158 -10.22 -8.76 9.09
CA ARG A 158 -10.99 -7.51 9.13
C ARG A 158 -12.40 -7.70 8.60
N TYR A 159 -12.58 -8.46 7.52
CA TYR A 159 -13.90 -8.75 6.97
C TYR A 159 -14.77 -9.52 7.97
N LEU A 160 -14.20 -10.56 8.60
CA LEU A 160 -14.91 -11.37 9.60
C LEU A 160 -15.29 -10.58 10.85
N ASN A 161 -14.40 -9.70 11.34
CA ASN A 161 -14.66 -8.90 12.55
C ASN A 161 -15.66 -7.75 12.34
N ARG A 162 -16.17 -7.55 11.12
CA ARG A 162 -17.28 -6.61 10.85
C ARG A 162 -18.66 -7.26 11.00
N ILE A 163 -18.71 -8.60 11.03
CA ILE A 163 -19.91 -9.40 11.31
C ILE A 163 -20.10 -9.46 12.82
#